data_AF-A0A9J6RMI8-F1
#
_entry.id   AF-A0A9J6RMI8-F1
#
_cell.length_a   1.000
_cell.length_b   1.000
_cell.length_c   1.000
_cell.angle_alpha   90.00
_cell.angle_beta   90.00
_cell.angle_gamma   90.00
#
_symmetry.space_group_name_H-M   'P 1'
#
loop_
_entity.id
_entity.type
_entity.pdbx_description
1 polymer ?
#
loop_
_entity_poly.entity_id
_entity_poly.type
_entity_poly.pdbx_seq_one_letter_code
_entity_poly.pdbx_strand_id
1 'polypeptide(L)'
;MSDVTNVEASSPVQAGEQAAKPQVAVMNLLAGEGPRADSPLAHAELGAIAKQSDAKGGVCLQELKLLGHLVLRGDPNNQSFVAGVTKVLGVALPAALKTEVIGELSVHWVSPDEWLLIMPAKQAFQLERELRAELTGHYAIVNVSGGQTVLRLTGPDVDKVLCKSTPYDVHERNFPVGKVVTSVFAKSQAVISRSGEEAWDLVVRRSFADYLWLWLQDASAEYGLQIKG
;
A
#
# COMPACT_ATOMS: atom_id res chain seq x y z
N MET A 1 45.25 -55.54 -32.90
CA MET A 1 44.61 -54.69 -33.93
C MET A 1 43.12 -54.93 -33.75
N SER A 2 42.43 -54.11 -32.94
CA SER A 2 41.64 -52.92 -33.41
C SER A 2 40.44 -53.42 -34.23
N ASP A 3 39.15 -53.17 -33.97
CA ASP A 3 38.38 -52.09 -33.33
C ASP A 3 36.99 -52.67 -32.96
N VAL A 4 36.42 -52.49 -31.76
CA VAL A 4 35.51 -51.41 -31.31
C VAL A 4 34.71 -50.70 -32.42
N THR A 5 33.40 -50.96 -32.52
CA THR A 5 32.40 -49.89 -32.28
C THR A 5 31.02 -50.45 -31.93
N ASN A 6 30.48 -49.83 -30.90
CA ASN A 6 29.30 -50.19 -30.13
C ASN A 6 28.04 -49.58 -30.79
N VAL A 7 26.92 -50.30 -30.75
CA VAL A 7 25.61 -49.80 -31.19
C VAL A 7 25.01 -48.97 -30.05
N GLU A 8 25.00 -47.64 -30.19
CA GLU A 8 24.27 -46.77 -29.27
C GLU A 8 22.78 -46.74 -29.63
N ALA A 9 21.97 -47.38 -28.78
CA ALA A 9 20.53 -47.23 -28.76
C ALA A 9 20.18 -45.84 -28.20
N SER A 10 19.61 -44.98 -29.05
CA SER A 10 19.07 -43.68 -28.63
C SER A 10 17.90 -43.89 -27.67
N SER A 11 18.10 -43.54 -26.40
CA SER A 11 17.03 -43.40 -25.41
C SER A 11 16.35 -42.03 -25.57
N PRO A 12 15.01 -41.94 -25.51
CA PRO A 12 14.33 -40.66 -25.57
C PRO A 12 14.56 -39.88 -24.26
N VAL A 13 15.09 -38.66 -24.41
CA VAL A 13 15.23 -37.68 -23.33
C VAL A 13 13.85 -37.39 -22.75
N GLN A 14 13.69 -37.70 -21.46
CA GLN A 14 12.48 -37.43 -20.69
C GLN A 14 12.15 -35.94 -20.74
N ALA A 15 10.90 -35.63 -21.12
CA ALA A 15 10.33 -34.30 -21.03
C ALA A 15 10.43 -33.80 -19.58
N GLY A 16 10.98 -32.60 -19.41
CA GLY A 16 11.10 -31.95 -18.12
C GLY A 16 9.72 -31.83 -17.45
N GLU A 17 9.61 -32.41 -16.26
CA GLU A 17 8.47 -32.25 -15.38
C GLU A 17 8.38 -30.77 -14.99
N GLN A 18 7.44 -30.04 -15.60
CA GLN A 18 7.07 -28.71 -15.13
C GLN A 18 6.52 -28.88 -13.71
N ALA A 19 7.35 -28.62 -12.71
CA ALA A 19 6.92 -28.63 -11.32
C ALA A 19 5.67 -27.73 -11.19
N ALA A 20 4.55 -28.33 -10.80
CA ALA A 20 3.30 -27.62 -10.62
C ALA A 20 3.52 -26.45 -9.65
N LYS A 21 3.06 -25.24 -10.03
CA LYS A 21 3.13 -24.08 -9.13
C LYS A 21 2.46 -24.47 -7.79
N PRO A 22 3.13 -24.29 -6.65
CA PRO A 22 2.53 -24.59 -5.35
C PRO A 22 1.23 -23.79 -5.21
N GLN A 23 0.13 -24.47 -4.94
CA GLN A 23 -1.18 -23.84 -4.80
C GLN A 23 -1.24 -23.12 -3.46
N VAL A 24 -0.97 -21.82 -3.45
CA VAL A 24 -1.12 -20.98 -2.26
C VAL A 24 -2.60 -20.61 -2.11
N ALA A 25 -3.21 -20.97 -0.99
CA ALA A 25 -4.57 -20.57 -0.66
C ALA A 25 -4.64 -19.04 -0.52
N VAL A 26 -5.58 -18.42 -1.25
CA VAL A 26 -5.88 -16.99 -1.14
C VAL A 26 -7.22 -16.85 -0.42
N MET A 27 -7.24 -16.08 0.65
CA MET A 27 -8.45 -15.85 1.45
C MET A 27 -9.11 -14.55 1.03
N ASN A 28 -10.41 -14.59 0.76
CA ASN A 28 -11.19 -13.38 0.56
C ASN A 28 -11.49 -12.75 1.93
N LEU A 29 -10.81 -11.63 2.23
CA LEU A 29 -10.95 -10.91 3.50
C LEU A 29 -12.05 -9.82 3.44
N LEU A 30 -12.77 -9.70 2.33
CA LEU A 30 -13.92 -8.80 2.26
C LEU A 30 -15.01 -9.32 3.19
N ALA A 31 -15.55 -8.46 4.04
CA ALA A 31 -16.71 -8.82 4.85
C ALA A 31 -17.90 -9.16 3.93
N GLY A 32 -18.42 -10.38 4.08
CA GLY A 32 -19.66 -10.80 3.42
C GLY A 32 -20.89 -10.20 4.11
N GLU A 33 -22.08 -10.72 3.80
CA GLU A 33 -23.36 -10.19 4.32
C GLU A 33 -23.59 -10.39 5.83
N GLY A 34 -22.66 -11.04 6.55
CA GLY A 34 -22.79 -11.37 7.96
C GLY A 34 -22.06 -10.42 8.91
N PRO A 35 -20.71 -10.47 8.99
CA PRO A 35 -19.95 -9.67 9.95
C PRO A 35 -19.85 -8.22 9.49
N ARG A 36 -20.18 -7.29 10.39
CA ARG A 36 -19.96 -5.85 10.18
C ARG A 36 -18.45 -5.55 10.14
N ALA A 37 -17.97 -4.94 9.06
CA ALA A 37 -16.62 -4.39 8.99
C ALA A 37 -16.61 -2.96 9.51
N ASP A 38 -15.86 -2.70 10.58
CA ASP A 38 -15.65 -1.37 11.13
C ASP A 38 -14.21 -0.91 10.89
N SER A 39 -14.08 0.34 10.42
CA SER A 39 -12.78 1.01 10.30
C SER A 39 -12.16 1.23 11.70
N PRO A 40 -10.83 1.41 11.79
CA PRO A 40 -10.20 1.69 13.08
C PRO A 40 -10.82 2.88 13.82
N LEU A 41 -11.22 3.94 13.12
CA LEU A 41 -11.86 5.12 13.70
C LEU A 41 -13.39 5.10 13.66
N ALA A 42 -14.03 3.93 13.48
CA ALA A 42 -15.50 3.84 13.41
C ALA A 42 -16.19 4.39 14.67
N HIS A 43 -15.57 4.21 15.84
CA HIS A 43 -16.09 4.71 17.13
C HIS A 43 -15.91 6.23 17.32
N ALA A 44 -15.07 6.89 16.52
CA ALA A 44 -14.82 8.32 16.63
C ALA A 44 -15.91 9.17 15.95
N GLU A 45 -16.89 8.54 15.30
CA GLU A 45 -18.06 9.19 14.68
C GLU A 45 -17.68 10.38 13.77
N LEU A 46 -16.58 10.26 13.00
CA LEU A 46 -16.05 11.33 12.15
C LEU A 46 -17.10 11.96 11.22
N GLY A 47 -18.08 11.19 10.76
CA GLY A 47 -19.18 11.70 9.94
C GLY A 47 -20.18 12.60 10.69
N ALA A 48 -20.34 12.41 12.00
CA ALA A 48 -21.13 13.30 12.85
C ALA A 48 -20.34 14.60 13.13
N ILE A 49 -19.04 14.48 13.42
CA ILE A 49 -18.15 15.63 13.61
C ILE A 49 -18.09 16.49 12.34
N ALA A 50 -17.98 15.86 11.16
CA ALA A 50 -17.97 16.55 9.87
C ALA A 50 -19.19 17.45 9.64
N LYS A 51 -20.37 17.06 10.15
CA LYS A 51 -21.61 17.85 10.01
C LYS A 51 -21.64 19.09 10.91
N GLN A 52 -20.80 19.15 11.93
CA GLN A 52 -20.73 20.25 12.89
C GLN A 52 -19.58 21.22 12.60
N SER A 53 -18.71 20.88 11.64
CA SER A 53 -17.52 21.67 11.33
C SER A 53 -17.84 22.85 10.41
N ASP A 54 -17.40 24.05 10.79
CA ASP A 54 -17.52 25.24 9.93
C ASP A 54 -16.59 25.13 8.71
N ALA A 55 -16.98 25.75 7.60
CA ALA A 55 -16.28 25.69 6.31
C ALA A 55 -14.92 26.42 6.26
N LYS A 56 -14.43 26.97 7.38
CA LYS A 56 -13.14 27.65 7.46
C LYS A 56 -12.16 26.83 8.30
N GLY A 57 -11.15 26.26 7.66
CA GLY A 57 -10.06 25.54 8.30
C GLY A 57 -8.93 25.30 7.31
N GLY A 58 -7.68 25.40 7.79
CA GLY A 58 -6.49 25.17 6.98
C GLY A 58 -6.10 23.69 6.86
N VAL A 59 -6.75 22.81 7.62
CA VAL A 59 -6.50 21.36 7.64
C VAL A 59 -7.83 20.61 7.63
N CYS A 60 -7.97 19.67 6.71
CA CYS A 60 -9.10 18.75 6.62
C CYS A 60 -8.59 17.32 6.72
N LEU A 61 -9.18 16.52 7.62
CA LEU A 61 -8.87 15.12 7.83
C LEU A 61 -10.01 14.23 7.32
N GLN A 62 -9.64 13.20 6.57
CA GLN A 62 -10.54 12.13 6.14
C GLN A 62 -9.92 10.76 6.43
N GLU A 63 -10.66 9.85 7.05
CA GLU A 63 -10.29 8.43 7.03
C GLU A 63 -10.75 7.83 5.69
N LEU A 64 -9.83 7.30 4.89
CA LEU A 64 -10.19 6.50 3.71
C LEU A 64 -10.45 5.07 4.17
N LYS A 65 -11.70 4.85 4.58
CA LYS A 65 -12.12 3.66 5.32
C LYS A 65 -12.08 2.39 4.48
N LEU A 66 -11.67 1.29 5.12
CA LEU A 66 -11.85 -0.08 4.62
C LEU A 66 -11.30 -0.28 3.20
N LEU A 67 -10.13 0.29 2.92
CA LEU A 67 -9.39 0.00 1.70
C LEU A 67 -8.76 -1.40 1.76
N GLY A 68 -8.48 -1.94 0.58
CA GLY A 68 -7.70 -3.15 0.38
C GLY A 68 -6.21 -2.82 0.35
N HIS A 69 -5.41 -3.54 1.13
CA HIS A 69 -3.96 -3.35 1.22
C HIS A 69 -3.25 -4.68 0.95
N LEU A 70 -2.36 -4.71 -0.03
CA LEU A 70 -1.45 -5.84 -0.29
C LEU A 70 -0.01 -5.38 -0.10
N VAL A 71 0.78 -6.14 0.66
CA VAL A 71 2.23 -6.02 0.66
C VAL A 71 2.78 -7.00 -0.37
N LEU A 72 3.47 -6.48 -1.37
CA LEU A 72 4.16 -7.24 -2.41
C LEU A 72 5.66 -7.14 -2.14
N ARG A 73 6.34 -8.29 -2.08
CA ARG A 73 7.81 -8.36 -1.99
C ARG A 73 8.39 -9.20 -3.12
N GLY A 74 9.54 -8.77 -3.62
CA GLY A 74 10.29 -9.46 -4.66
C GLY A 74 11.52 -8.67 -5.10
N ASP A 75 12.47 -9.35 -5.74
CA ASP A 75 13.70 -8.72 -6.22
C ASP A 75 13.42 -7.84 -7.44
N PRO A 76 13.64 -6.51 -7.37
CA PRO A 76 13.43 -5.61 -8.51
C PRO A 76 14.42 -5.86 -9.66
N ASN A 77 15.50 -6.61 -9.45
CA ASN A 77 16.45 -6.98 -10.51
C ASN A 77 16.04 -8.26 -11.25
N ASN A 78 15.04 -8.98 -10.75
CA ASN A 78 14.50 -10.16 -11.42
C ASN A 78 13.51 -9.73 -12.52
N GLN A 79 13.94 -9.86 -13.78
CA GLN A 79 13.15 -9.44 -14.94
C GLN A 79 11.79 -10.16 -15.03
N SER A 80 11.72 -11.44 -14.67
CA SER A 80 10.45 -12.18 -14.69
C SER A 80 9.47 -11.68 -13.63
N PHE A 81 9.97 -11.32 -12.44
CA PHE A 81 9.16 -10.69 -11.40
C PHE A 81 8.62 -9.33 -11.89
N VAL A 82 9.50 -8.43 -12.34
CA VAL A 82 9.10 -7.09 -12.80
C VAL A 82 8.13 -7.16 -13.98
N ALA A 83 8.39 -8.03 -14.95
CA ALA A 83 7.51 -8.22 -16.11
C ALA A 83 6.13 -8.77 -15.70
N GLY A 84 6.08 -9.75 -14.80
CA GLY A 84 4.83 -10.30 -14.29
C GLY A 84 4.01 -9.27 -13.50
N VAL A 85 4.66 -8.48 -12.64
CA VAL A 85 3.98 -7.39 -11.92
C VAL A 85 3.45 -6.35 -12.90
N THR A 86 4.26 -5.92 -13.86
CA THR A 86 3.86 -4.93 -14.88
C THR A 86 2.67 -5.42 -15.71
N LYS A 87 2.65 -6.71 -16.06
CA LYS A 87 1.55 -7.31 -16.81
C LYS A 87 0.23 -7.30 -16.04
N VAL A 88 0.26 -7.50 -14.72
CA VAL A 88 -0.95 -7.49 -13.89
C VAL A 88 -1.38 -6.07 -13.51
N LEU A 89 -0.44 -5.21 -13.10
CA LEU A 89 -0.75 -3.85 -12.65
C LEU A 89 -0.96 -2.86 -13.81
N GLY A 90 -0.49 -3.21 -15.03
CA GLY A 90 -0.51 -2.33 -16.19
C GLY A 90 0.55 -1.22 -16.18
N VAL A 91 1.33 -1.10 -15.10
CA VAL A 91 2.44 -0.14 -14.96
C VAL A 91 3.63 -0.78 -14.25
N ALA A 92 4.80 -0.15 -14.42
CA ALA A 92 5.99 -0.55 -13.68
C ALA A 92 5.84 -0.23 -12.18
N LEU A 93 6.53 -1.02 -11.34
CA LEU A 93 6.66 -0.70 -9.93
C LEU A 93 7.37 0.65 -9.75
N PRO A 94 6.93 1.49 -8.79
CA PRO A 94 7.62 2.74 -8.50
C PRO A 94 9.05 2.49 -8.07
N ALA A 95 9.93 3.41 -8.50
CA ALA A 95 11.30 3.49 -8.00
C ALA A 95 11.34 3.93 -6.52
N ALA A 96 12.54 3.93 -5.95
CA ALA A 96 12.76 4.30 -4.55
C ALA A 96 12.08 5.62 -4.17
N LEU A 97 11.34 5.59 -3.07
CA LEU A 97 10.61 6.72 -2.49
C LEU A 97 9.52 7.31 -3.40
N LYS A 98 9.01 6.56 -4.39
CA LYS A 98 7.94 7.04 -5.28
C LYS A 98 6.64 6.27 -5.08
N THR A 99 5.55 6.92 -5.48
CA THR A 99 4.24 6.32 -5.65
C THR A 99 3.84 6.33 -7.12
N GLU A 100 3.15 5.29 -7.56
CA GLU A 100 2.42 5.28 -8.84
C GLU A 100 0.92 5.14 -8.57
N VAL A 101 0.08 5.83 -9.35
CA VAL A 101 -1.40 5.78 -9.21
C VAL A 101 -2.02 5.37 -10.55
N ILE A 102 -2.84 4.32 -10.52
CA ILE A 102 -3.56 3.78 -11.68
C ILE A 102 -5.05 3.66 -11.33
N GLY A 103 -5.85 4.63 -11.76
CA GLY A 103 -7.26 4.69 -11.38
C GLY A 103 -7.43 4.78 -9.86
N GLU A 104 -8.00 3.74 -9.24
CA GLU A 104 -8.19 3.66 -7.79
C GLU A 104 -7.08 2.88 -7.05
N LEU A 105 -6.12 2.30 -7.78
CA LEU A 105 -4.95 1.62 -7.23
C LEU A 105 -3.82 2.64 -7.04
N SER A 106 -3.19 2.62 -5.88
CA SER A 106 -1.91 3.28 -5.65
C SER A 106 -0.87 2.26 -5.20
N VAL A 107 0.35 2.40 -5.72
CA VAL A 107 1.50 1.56 -5.40
C VAL A 107 2.53 2.44 -4.73
N HIS A 108 2.93 2.09 -3.52
CA HIS A 108 3.85 2.86 -2.69
C HIS A 108 5.13 2.07 -2.51
N TRP A 109 6.27 2.67 -2.84
CA TRP A 109 7.56 2.10 -2.47
C TRP A 109 7.74 2.14 -0.94
N VAL A 110 8.12 1.02 -0.33
CA VAL A 110 8.35 0.92 1.13
C VAL A 110 9.82 0.62 1.43
N SER A 111 10.41 -0.33 0.71
CA SER A 111 11.81 -0.72 0.84
C SER A 111 12.34 -1.29 -0.49
N PRO A 112 13.65 -1.57 -0.64
CA PRO A 112 14.23 -2.01 -1.92
C PRO A 112 13.54 -3.21 -2.56
N ASP A 113 12.93 -4.10 -1.78
CA ASP A 113 12.22 -5.30 -2.25
C ASP A 113 10.76 -5.35 -1.78
N GLU A 114 10.17 -4.21 -1.41
CA GLU A 114 8.82 -4.13 -0.81
C GLU A 114 8.00 -2.95 -1.32
N TRP A 115 6.77 -3.25 -1.72
CA TRP A 115 5.76 -2.29 -2.14
C TRP A 115 4.44 -2.52 -1.40
N LEU A 116 3.76 -1.42 -1.08
CA LEU A 116 2.42 -1.41 -0.51
C LEU A 116 1.43 -0.97 -1.59
N LEU A 117 0.51 -1.86 -1.95
CA LEU A 117 -0.57 -1.60 -2.89
C LEU A 117 -1.84 -1.26 -2.10
N ILE A 118 -2.48 -0.15 -2.42
CA ILE A 118 -3.71 0.32 -1.77
C ILE A 118 -4.78 0.54 -2.84
N MET A 119 -5.95 -0.04 -2.64
CA MET A 119 -7.06 -0.06 -3.62
C MET A 119 -8.42 -0.16 -2.90
N PRO A 120 -9.56 -0.05 -3.61
CA PRO A 120 -10.85 -0.43 -3.02
C PRO A 120 -10.86 -1.89 -2.58
N ALA A 121 -11.37 -2.20 -1.37
CA ALA A 121 -11.27 -3.54 -0.80
C ALA A 121 -11.82 -4.67 -1.69
N LYS A 122 -12.86 -4.39 -2.49
CA LYS A 122 -13.44 -5.33 -3.45
C LYS A 122 -12.44 -5.84 -4.50
N GLN A 123 -11.36 -5.10 -4.77
CA GLN A 123 -10.37 -5.44 -5.80
C GLN A 123 -9.22 -6.29 -5.24
N ALA A 124 -8.95 -6.23 -3.93
CA ALA A 124 -7.76 -6.84 -3.32
C ALA A 124 -7.65 -8.35 -3.53
N PHE A 125 -8.77 -9.07 -3.37
CA PHE A 125 -8.79 -10.53 -3.54
C PHE A 125 -8.45 -10.95 -4.98
N GLN A 126 -9.06 -10.27 -5.96
CA GLN A 126 -8.84 -10.60 -7.37
C GLN A 126 -7.42 -10.22 -7.80
N LEU A 127 -6.93 -9.05 -7.38
CA LEU A 127 -5.56 -8.61 -7.69
C LEU A 127 -4.50 -9.55 -7.10
N GLU A 128 -4.69 -10.02 -5.85
CA GLU A 128 -3.79 -11.00 -5.25
C GLU A 128 -3.76 -12.32 -6.06
N ARG A 129 -4.92 -12.80 -6.53
CA ARG A 129 -5.00 -14.01 -7.36
C ARG A 129 -4.29 -13.84 -8.69
N GLU A 130 -4.47 -12.71 -9.36
CA GLU A 130 -3.82 -12.40 -10.63
C GLU A 130 -2.29 -12.32 -10.48
N LEU A 131 -1.80 -11.62 -9.45
CA LEU A 131 -0.38 -11.57 -9.14
C LEU A 131 0.18 -12.97 -8.84
N ARG A 132 -0.49 -13.80 -8.02
CA ARG A 132 -0.02 -15.16 -7.74
C ARG A 132 -0.02 -16.07 -8.97
N ALA A 133 -0.98 -15.88 -9.87
CA ALA A 133 -1.07 -16.63 -11.12
C ALA A 133 0.06 -16.26 -12.09
N GLU A 134 0.38 -14.97 -12.19
CA GLU A 134 1.40 -14.47 -13.12
C GLU A 134 2.82 -14.66 -12.58
N LEU A 135 3.07 -14.28 -11.32
CA LEU A 135 4.41 -14.26 -10.75
C LEU A 135 5.01 -15.66 -10.59
N THR A 136 6.33 -15.73 -10.79
CA THR A 136 7.16 -16.93 -10.67
C THR A 136 8.42 -16.60 -9.86
N GLY A 137 9.05 -17.62 -9.29
CA GLY A 137 10.28 -17.45 -8.51
C GLY A 137 10.00 -16.97 -7.08
N HIS A 138 10.98 -16.31 -6.47
CA HIS A 138 10.92 -15.88 -5.07
C HIS A 138 10.20 -14.54 -4.92
N TYR A 139 9.00 -14.57 -4.36
CA TYR A 139 8.19 -13.39 -4.05
C TYR A 139 7.30 -13.68 -2.83
N ALA A 140 6.76 -12.62 -2.22
CA ALA A 140 5.72 -12.74 -1.21
C ALA A 140 4.58 -11.75 -1.50
N ILE A 141 3.34 -12.18 -1.27
CA ILE A 141 2.16 -11.32 -1.31
C ILE A 141 1.37 -11.59 -0.05
N VAL A 142 1.02 -10.54 0.68
CA VAL A 142 0.25 -10.64 1.93
C VAL A 142 -0.84 -9.59 1.92
N ASN A 143 -2.08 -10.02 2.11
CA ASN A 143 -3.18 -9.11 2.37
C ASN A 143 -3.13 -8.62 3.83
N VAL A 144 -2.98 -7.30 3.98
CA VAL A 144 -2.83 -6.61 5.27
C VAL A 144 -3.93 -5.57 5.50
N SER A 145 -5.05 -5.68 4.78
CA SER A 145 -6.17 -4.71 4.80
C SER A 145 -6.73 -4.47 6.21
N GLY A 146 -6.80 -5.50 7.05
CA GLY A 146 -7.31 -5.37 8.42
C GLY A 146 -6.33 -4.75 9.42
N GLY A 147 -5.05 -4.61 9.06
CA GLY A 147 -3.97 -4.22 9.97
C GLY A 147 -3.64 -2.72 9.98
N GLN A 148 -4.25 -1.93 9.09
CA GLN A 148 -3.91 -0.53 8.87
C GLN A 148 -5.08 0.25 8.27
N THR A 149 -5.00 1.58 8.29
CA THR A 149 -5.95 2.50 7.67
C THR A 149 -5.20 3.67 7.06
N VAL A 150 -5.87 4.44 6.20
CA VAL A 150 -5.31 5.64 5.58
C VAL A 150 -6.00 6.87 6.16
N LEU A 151 -5.21 7.77 6.74
CA LEU A 151 -5.65 9.10 7.12
C LEU A 151 -5.18 10.08 6.05
N ARG A 152 -6.11 10.69 5.33
CA ARG A 152 -5.84 11.74 4.36
C ARG A 152 -5.94 13.09 5.03
N LEU A 153 -4.90 13.90 4.89
CA LEU A 153 -4.85 15.30 5.29
C LEU A 153 -4.83 16.16 4.04
N THR A 154 -5.71 17.16 3.97
CA THR A 154 -5.74 18.14 2.88
C THR A 154 -5.84 19.57 3.38
N GLY A 155 -5.23 20.51 2.66
CA GLY A 155 -5.36 21.94 2.92
C GLY A 155 -4.01 22.67 3.07
N PRO A 156 -4.04 24.01 3.09
CA PRO A 156 -2.85 24.85 2.99
C PRO A 156 -1.92 24.78 4.22
N ASP A 157 -2.41 24.32 5.37
CA ASP A 157 -1.65 24.26 6.62
C ASP A 157 -1.18 22.84 6.99
N VAL A 158 -1.43 21.84 6.13
CA VAL A 158 -1.04 20.44 6.40
C VAL A 158 0.46 20.30 6.61
N ASP A 159 1.29 20.97 5.81
CA ASP A 159 2.76 20.92 5.93
C ASP A 159 3.22 21.38 7.33
N LYS A 160 2.53 22.35 7.94
CA LYS A 160 2.83 22.82 9.30
C LYS A 160 2.50 21.76 10.35
N VAL A 161 1.39 21.04 10.20
CA VAL A 161 1.03 19.89 11.05
C VAL A 161 2.07 18.79 10.91
N LEU A 162 2.53 18.49 9.70
CA LEU A 162 3.56 17.50 9.45
C LEU A 162 4.89 17.88 10.12
N CYS A 163 5.31 19.16 10.08
CA CYS A 163 6.51 19.65 10.77
C CYS A 163 6.49 19.43 12.29
N LYS A 164 5.30 19.39 12.93
CA LYS A 164 5.16 19.04 14.35
C LYS A 164 5.25 17.54 14.60
N SER A 165 4.97 16.74 13.58
CA SER A 165 4.63 15.33 13.70
C SER A 165 5.72 14.38 13.22
N THR A 166 6.54 14.78 12.24
CA THR A 166 7.61 13.94 11.69
C THR A 166 8.95 14.69 11.66
N PRO A 167 10.09 14.00 11.90
CA PRO A 167 11.40 14.61 11.72
C PRO A 167 11.84 14.69 10.26
N TYR A 168 11.09 14.09 9.33
CA TYR A 168 11.43 14.10 7.91
C TYR A 168 11.15 15.50 7.32
N ASP A 169 12.04 15.99 6.45
CA ASP A 169 11.84 17.27 5.77
C ASP A 169 10.67 17.19 4.79
N VAL A 170 9.58 17.89 5.10
CA VAL A 170 8.36 17.91 4.28
C VAL A 170 8.31 19.08 3.30
N HIS A 171 9.34 19.91 3.24
CA HIS A 171 9.42 21.01 2.29
C HIS A 171 9.31 20.48 0.85
N GLU A 172 8.56 21.16 -0.02
CA GLU A 172 8.25 20.71 -1.41
C GLU A 172 9.45 20.27 -2.24
N ARG A 173 10.59 20.93 -2.08
CA ARG A 173 11.85 20.58 -2.77
C ARG A 173 12.40 19.21 -2.34
N ASN A 174 12.19 18.81 -1.10
CA ASN A 174 12.57 17.50 -0.61
C ASN A 174 11.42 16.50 -0.76
N PHE A 175 10.17 16.93 -0.58
CA PHE A 175 8.97 16.09 -0.60
C PHE A 175 7.96 16.55 -1.66
N PRO A 176 8.28 16.37 -2.96
CA PRO A 176 7.37 16.70 -4.05
C PRO A 176 6.18 15.73 -4.11
N VAL A 177 5.14 16.10 -4.86
CA VAL A 177 4.00 15.24 -5.17
C VAL A 177 4.48 13.94 -5.81
N GLY A 178 3.89 12.81 -5.40
CA GLY A 178 4.26 11.47 -5.85
C GLY A 178 5.43 10.85 -5.09
N LYS A 179 5.98 11.52 -4.07
CA LYS A 179 6.96 10.93 -3.15
C LYS A 179 6.26 10.18 -2.01
N VAL A 180 6.92 9.16 -1.49
CA VAL A 180 6.53 8.42 -0.28
C VAL A 180 7.74 8.10 0.58
N VAL A 181 7.56 8.13 1.89
CA VAL A 181 8.56 7.70 2.87
C VAL A 181 7.91 6.93 4.01
N THR A 182 8.63 5.98 4.59
CA THR A 182 8.27 5.43 5.90
C THR A 182 9.09 6.16 6.96
N SER A 183 8.43 6.85 7.89
CA SER A 183 9.09 7.68 8.90
C SER A 183 8.39 7.58 10.24
N VAL A 184 9.03 8.14 11.27
CA VAL A 184 8.39 8.40 12.55
C VAL A 184 7.31 9.46 12.36
N PHE A 185 6.13 9.24 12.93
CA PHE A 185 5.02 10.18 12.95
C PHE A 185 4.37 10.18 14.34
N ALA A 186 4.43 11.31 15.04
CA ALA A 186 3.96 11.47 16.41
C ALA A 186 4.47 10.34 17.34
N LYS A 187 5.79 10.04 17.32
CA LYS A 187 6.40 8.93 18.08
C LYS A 187 5.89 7.51 17.72
N SER A 188 5.02 7.39 16.73
CA SER A 188 4.65 6.13 16.07
C SER A 188 5.31 6.04 14.69
N GLN A 189 4.86 5.15 13.81
CA GLN A 189 5.33 5.02 12.44
C GLN A 189 4.18 5.24 11.46
N ALA A 190 4.45 5.93 10.34
CA ALA A 190 3.54 6.04 9.21
C ALA A 190 4.28 5.88 7.88
N VAL A 191 3.59 5.32 6.89
CA VAL A 191 3.95 5.53 5.48
C VAL A 191 3.28 6.82 5.05
N ILE A 192 4.08 7.83 4.74
CA ILE A 192 3.66 9.20 4.44
C ILE A 192 3.84 9.39 2.94
N SER A 193 2.79 9.71 2.20
CA SER A 193 2.87 10.03 0.77
C SER A 193 2.23 11.37 0.46
N ARG A 194 2.84 12.15 -0.44
CA ARG A 194 2.25 13.42 -0.92
C ARG A 194 1.45 13.14 -2.18
N SER A 195 0.15 12.96 -2.02
CA SER A 195 -0.78 12.59 -3.09
C SER A 195 -1.23 13.77 -3.96
N GLY A 196 -0.94 15.01 -3.55
CA GLY A 196 -1.23 16.24 -4.30
C GLY A 196 -0.53 17.45 -3.69
N GLU A 197 -0.69 18.64 -4.29
CA GLU A 197 0.00 19.86 -3.83
C GLU A 197 -0.27 20.15 -2.35
N GLU A 198 -1.53 20.03 -1.93
CA GLU A 198 -1.98 20.19 -0.54
C GLU A 198 -2.65 18.91 -0.02
N ALA A 199 -2.21 17.73 -0.47
CA ALA A 199 -2.83 16.47 -0.09
C ALA A 199 -1.78 15.42 0.30
N TRP A 200 -1.97 14.84 1.47
CA TRP A 200 -1.07 13.89 2.09
C TRP A 200 -1.85 12.69 2.60
N ASP A 201 -1.33 11.49 2.36
CA ASP A 201 -1.88 10.25 2.88
C ASP A 201 -0.92 9.65 3.90
N LEU A 202 -1.49 9.25 5.04
CA LEU A 202 -0.78 8.59 6.14
C LEU A 202 -1.33 7.18 6.28
N VAL A 203 -0.56 6.18 5.87
CA VAL A 203 -0.88 4.78 6.21
C VAL A 203 -0.37 4.50 7.60
N VAL A 204 -1.31 4.16 8.50
CA VAL A 204 -1.04 3.97 9.92
C VAL A 204 -1.56 2.62 10.39
N ARG A 205 -0.85 1.99 11.32
CA ARG A 205 -1.31 0.72 11.92
C ARG A 205 -2.62 0.93 12.66
N ARG A 206 -3.53 -0.03 12.54
CA ARG A 206 -4.88 0.01 13.14
C ARG A 206 -4.87 0.36 14.63
N SER A 207 -3.94 -0.22 15.40
CA SER A 207 -3.82 0.00 16.84
C SER A 207 -3.36 1.41 17.24
N PHE A 208 -2.78 2.18 16.31
CA PHE A 208 -2.36 3.56 16.55
C PHE A 208 -3.33 4.59 15.99
N ALA A 209 -4.40 4.18 15.31
CA ALA A 209 -5.34 5.10 14.66
C ALA A 209 -5.91 6.12 15.66
N ASP A 210 -6.38 5.66 16.82
CA ASP A 210 -7.00 6.51 17.85
C ASP A 210 -6.01 7.50 18.43
N TYR A 211 -4.80 7.04 18.70
CA TYR A 211 -3.71 7.89 19.17
C TYR A 211 -3.38 8.98 18.16
N LEU A 212 -3.26 8.63 16.88
CA LEU A 212 -2.94 9.57 15.82
C LEU A 212 -4.11 10.52 15.53
N TRP A 213 -5.34 10.05 15.66
CA TRP A 213 -6.51 10.90 15.60
C TRP A 213 -6.50 11.97 16.71
N LEU A 214 -6.18 11.61 17.96
CA LEU A 214 -6.03 12.57 19.05
C LEU A 214 -4.86 13.54 18.82
N TRP A 215 -3.72 13.04 18.34
CA TRP A 215 -2.57 13.87 18.00
C TRP A 215 -2.89 14.87 16.89
N LEU A 216 -3.57 14.43 15.83
CA LEU A 216 -3.91 15.29 14.70
C LEU A 216 -4.91 16.38 15.10
N GLN A 217 -5.81 16.11 16.05
CA GLN A 217 -6.67 17.16 16.63
C GLN A 217 -5.85 18.25 17.31
N ASP A 218 -4.93 17.86 18.20
CA ASP A 218 -4.07 18.78 18.93
C ASP A 218 -3.13 19.57 17.99
N ALA A 219 -2.41 18.86 17.12
CA ALA A 219 -1.45 19.45 16.20
C ALA A 219 -2.09 20.41 15.18
N SER A 220 -3.37 20.20 14.84
CA SER A 220 -4.14 21.02 13.90
C SER A 220 -4.93 22.16 14.56
N ALA A 221 -4.99 22.21 15.90
CA ALA A 221 -5.89 23.11 16.63
C ALA A 221 -5.72 24.58 16.25
N GLU A 222 -4.48 25.05 16.04
CA GLU A 222 -4.19 26.43 15.68
C GLU A 222 -4.43 26.78 14.19
N TYR A 223 -4.69 25.77 13.34
CA TYR A 223 -4.93 25.94 11.91
C TYR A 223 -6.41 25.76 11.53
N GLY A 224 -7.25 25.34 12.47
CA GLY A 224 -8.64 24.97 12.22
C GLY A 224 -8.74 23.61 11.54
N LEU A 225 -9.04 22.59 12.34
CA LEU A 225 -9.27 21.23 11.85
C LEU A 225 -10.72 21.05 11.39
N GLN A 226 -10.87 20.53 10.18
CA GLN A 226 -12.12 20.06 9.61
C GLN A 226 -12.10 18.56 9.44
N ILE A 227 -13.27 17.93 9.53
CA ILE A 227 -13.43 16.50 9.33
C ILE A 227 -14.28 16.27 8.09
N LYS A 228 -13.85 15.31 7.26
CA LYS A 228 -14.61 14.81 6.12
C LYS A 228 -15.01 13.36 6.38
N GLY A 229 -16.28 13.07 6.11
CA GLY A 229 -16.92 11.75 6.32
C GLY A 229 -16.33 10.62 5.50
#